data_AF-A0A6G3R318-F1
#
_entry.id   AF-A0A6G3R318-F1
#
_cell.length_a   1.000
_cell.length_b   1.000
_cell.length_c   1.000
_cell.angle_alpha   90.00
_cell.angle_beta   90.00
_cell.angle_gamma   90.00
#
_symmetry.space_group_name_H-M   'P 1'
#
loop_
_entity.id
_entity.type
_entity.pdbx_description
1 polymer ?
#
loop_
_entity_poly.entity_id
_entity_poly.type
_entity_poly.pdbx_seq_one_letter_code
_entity_poly.pdbx_strand_id
1 'polypeptide(L)'
;RAAHTALLGARRVLTWPGSMAAEDFPLFGDAGAEVHGQRGVPLVYWMLGVVGAEEWRRAATGGPGTQPLAPNHSPAFAPHIGSALRPAVAALAGAALDRFAAG
;
A
#
# COMPACT_ATOMS: atom_id res chain seq x y z
N ARG A 1 9.47 -3.65 -4.85
CA ARG A 1 8.61 -4.82 -5.18
C ARG A 1 9.27 -6.16 -4.82
N ALA A 2 10.52 -6.42 -5.22
CA ALA A 2 11.21 -7.68 -4.91
C ALA A 2 11.28 -7.94 -3.39
N ALA A 3 11.72 -6.96 -2.60
CA ALA A 3 11.74 -7.04 -1.13
C ALA A 3 10.38 -7.43 -0.52
N HIS A 4 9.29 -6.79 -0.96
CA HIS A 4 7.94 -7.15 -0.50
C HIS A 4 7.51 -8.55 -0.93
N THR A 5 7.93 -9.01 -2.11
CA THR A 5 7.59 -10.35 -2.60
C THR A 5 8.29 -11.41 -1.76
N ALA A 6 9.55 -11.20 -1.40
CA ALA A 6 10.29 -12.07 -0.48
C ALA A 6 9.67 -12.08 0.93
N LEU A 7 9.23 -10.92 1.42
CA LEU A 7 8.67 -10.76 2.76
C LEU A 7 7.23 -11.30 2.90
N LEU A 8 6.36 -11.00 1.95
CA LEU A 8 4.91 -11.23 2.04
C LEU A 8 4.43 -12.41 1.19
N GLY A 9 5.27 -12.86 0.25
CA GLY A 9 4.91 -13.82 -0.79
C GLY A 9 4.18 -13.17 -1.97
N ALA A 10 4.37 -13.73 -3.17
CA ALA A 10 3.86 -13.17 -4.42
C ALA A 10 2.33 -12.96 -4.45
N ARG A 11 1.57 -13.81 -3.75
CA ARG A 11 0.10 -13.72 -3.68
C ARG A 11 -0.42 -12.53 -2.85
N ARG A 12 0.45 -11.87 -2.07
CA ARG A 12 0.09 -10.72 -1.23
C ARG A 12 0.65 -9.40 -1.76
N VAL A 13 1.36 -9.43 -2.90
CA VAL A 13 1.90 -8.24 -3.57
C VAL A 13 1.17 -8.10 -4.91
N LEU A 14 0.14 -7.27 -4.89
CA LEU A 14 -0.75 -7.06 -6.04
C LEU A 14 -0.32 -5.82 -6.84
N THR A 15 -0.70 -5.79 -8.12
CA THR A 15 -0.65 -4.55 -8.90
C THR A 15 -1.76 -3.64 -8.42
N TRP A 16 -1.40 -2.43 -8.00
CA TRP A 16 -2.37 -1.42 -7.66
C TRP A 16 -2.88 -0.74 -8.94
N PRO A 17 -4.19 -0.70 -9.21
CA PRO A 17 -4.73 0.05 -10.34
C PRO A 17 -4.49 1.55 -10.12
N GLY A 18 -4.34 2.34 -11.19
CA GLY A 18 -4.24 3.80 -11.06
C GLY A 18 -5.38 4.37 -10.22
N SER A 19 -5.07 5.25 -9.27
CA SER A 19 -6.05 5.86 -8.34
C SER A 19 -5.72 7.33 -8.14
N MET A 20 -6.77 8.14 -8.03
CA MET A 20 -6.72 9.57 -7.78
C MET A 20 -6.52 9.92 -6.29
N ALA A 21 -5.63 9.20 -5.61
CA ALA A 21 -5.39 9.34 -4.18
C ALA A 21 -3.96 9.77 -3.84
N ALA A 22 -3.13 10.06 -4.84
CA ALA A 22 -1.69 10.27 -4.67
C ALA A 22 -1.07 11.18 -5.75
N GLU A 23 -1.86 12.02 -6.41
CA GLU A 23 -1.42 12.91 -7.48
C GLU A 23 -0.54 14.05 -6.97
N ASP A 24 -0.70 14.40 -5.71
CA ASP A 24 0.15 15.36 -5.00
C ASP A 24 1.44 14.71 -4.49
N PHE A 25 1.53 13.38 -4.40
CA PHE A 25 2.70 12.68 -3.87
C PHE A 25 4.02 13.05 -4.59
N PRO A 26 4.07 13.24 -5.92
CA PRO A 26 5.27 13.74 -6.60
C PRO A 26 5.78 15.09 -6.08
N LEU A 27 4.95 15.92 -5.43
CA LEU A 27 5.35 17.19 -4.82
C LEU A 27 6.26 17.03 -3.61
N PHE A 28 6.44 15.83 -3.07
CA PHE A 28 7.49 15.57 -2.07
C PHE A 28 8.88 15.38 -2.70
N GLY A 29 8.95 15.27 -4.03
CA GLY A 29 10.16 15.07 -4.82
C GLY A 29 10.47 16.26 -5.71
N ASP A 30 11.10 16.02 -6.86
CA ASP A 30 11.54 17.11 -7.75
C ASP A 30 10.39 17.96 -8.31
N ALA A 31 9.16 17.42 -8.40
CA ALA A 31 8.01 18.21 -8.85
C ALA A 31 7.62 19.30 -7.84
N GLY A 32 8.01 19.17 -6.57
CA GLY A 32 7.78 20.16 -5.52
C GLY A 32 8.96 21.08 -5.25
N ALA A 33 10.02 21.05 -6.08
CA ALA A 33 11.22 21.84 -5.84
C ALA A 33 10.94 23.34 -5.69
N GLU A 34 9.93 23.88 -6.39
CA GLU A 34 9.49 25.28 -6.25
C GLU A 34 8.70 25.56 -4.97
N VAL A 35 8.12 24.53 -4.36
CA VAL A 35 7.33 24.61 -3.11
C VAL A 35 8.25 24.50 -1.89
N HIS A 36 9.17 23.55 -1.87
CA HIS A 36 9.98 23.22 -0.69
C HIS A 36 11.50 23.46 -0.87
N GLY A 37 11.96 23.86 -2.06
CA GLY A 37 13.35 24.27 -2.30
C GLY A 37 14.40 23.14 -2.32
N GLN A 38 14.00 21.87 -2.38
CA GLN A 38 14.92 20.71 -2.39
C GLN A 38 14.85 19.98 -3.74
N ARG A 39 15.95 19.31 -4.13
CA ARG A 39 16.05 18.50 -5.35
C ARG A 39 16.72 17.16 -5.06
N GLY A 40 16.49 16.18 -5.93
CA GLY A 40 17.04 14.84 -5.84
C GLY A 40 16.43 13.97 -4.75
N VAL A 41 15.24 14.33 -4.22
CA VAL A 41 14.59 13.57 -3.14
C VAL A 41 14.02 12.26 -3.72
N PRO A 42 14.54 11.09 -3.31
CA PRO A 42 14.04 9.82 -3.80
C PRO A 42 12.66 9.52 -3.20
N LEU A 43 11.67 9.34 -4.06
CA LEU A 43 10.33 9.00 -3.64
C LEU A 43 10.05 7.49 -3.79
N VAL A 44 9.26 6.98 -2.84
CA VAL A 44 8.65 5.68 -2.96
C VAL A 44 7.26 5.72 -2.33
N TYR A 45 6.26 5.30 -3.09
CA TYR A 45 4.87 5.19 -2.64
C TYR A 45 4.46 3.73 -2.63
N TRP A 46 3.83 3.30 -1.54
CA TRP A 46 3.13 2.03 -1.47
C TRP A 46 1.81 2.24 -0.76
N MET A 47 0.81 1.48 -1.19
CA MET A 47 -0.45 1.38 -0.47
C MET A 47 -0.56 0.02 0.18
N LEU A 48 -0.93 0.03 1.46
CA LEU A 48 -1.20 -1.16 2.21
C LEU A 48 -2.71 -1.32 2.39
N GLY A 49 -3.25 -2.41 1.85
CA GLY A 49 -4.60 -2.87 2.14
C GLY A 49 -4.62 -3.85 3.30
N VAL A 50 -5.66 -3.82 4.11
CA VAL A 50 -5.92 -4.80 5.16
C VAL A 50 -7.35 -5.32 4.99
N VAL A 51 -7.48 -6.64 4.99
CA VAL A 51 -8.76 -7.32 4.89
C VAL A 51 -8.71 -8.61 5.71
N GLY A 52 -9.80 -8.94 6.41
CA GLY A 52 -9.91 -10.21 7.10
C GLY A 52 -9.92 -11.38 6.11
N ALA A 53 -9.38 -12.53 6.51
CA ALA A 53 -9.28 -13.69 5.60
C ALA A 53 -10.65 -14.18 5.12
N GLU A 54 -11.68 -14.08 5.95
CA GLU A 54 -13.05 -14.44 5.58
C GLU A 54 -13.66 -13.45 4.58
N GLU A 55 -13.53 -12.15 4.84
CA GLU A 55 -14.03 -11.10 3.94
C GLU A 55 -13.36 -11.18 2.58
N TRP A 56 -12.04 -11.40 2.56
CA TRP A 56 -11.29 -11.62 1.32
C TRP A 56 -11.82 -12.83 0.56
N ARG A 57 -12.04 -13.98 1.23
CA ARG A 57 -12.58 -15.18 0.59
C ARG A 57 -13.98 -14.92 0.04
N ARG A 58 -14.88 -14.33 0.83
CA ARG A 58 -16.25 -14.00 0.39
C ARG A 58 -16.25 -13.10 -0.84
N ALA A 59 -15.44 -12.05 -0.83
CA ALA A 59 -15.33 -11.13 -1.97
C ALA A 59 -14.70 -11.82 -3.21
N ALA A 60 -13.70 -12.68 -3.02
CA ALA A 60 -12.98 -13.34 -4.11
C ALA A 60 -13.76 -14.50 -4.77
N THR A 61 -14.62 -15.19 -4.02
CA THR A 61 -15.42 -16.32 -4.53
C THR A 61 -16.88 -15.94 -4.82
N GLY A 62 -17.25 -14.70 -4.56
CA GLY A 62 -18.60 -14.21 -4.71
C GLY A 62 -19.05 -14.08 -6.17
N GLY A 63 -20.31 -14.43 -6.44
CA GLY A 63 -20.95 -14.18 -7.72
C GLY A 63 -21.51 -12.75 -7.85
N PRO A 64 -22.25 -12.46 -8.93
CA PRO A 64 -22.95 -11.19 -9.10
C PRO A 64 -23.79 -10.82 -7.88
N GLY A 65 -23.68 -9.56 -7.42
CA GLY A 65 -24.38 -9.09 -6.22
C GLY A 65 -23.63 -9.29 -4.90
N THR A 66 -22.44 -9.91 -4.92
CA THR A 66 -21.59 -9.98 -3.72
C THR A 66 -21.12 -8.57 -3.33
N GLN A 67 -21.30 -8.23 -2.05
CA GLN A 67 -20.87 -6.93 -1.53
C GLN A 67 -19.33 -6.81 -1.63
N PRO A 68 -18.80 -5.72 -2.24
CA PRO A 68 -17.37 -5.51 -2.30
C PRO A 68 -16.79 -5.25 -0.91
N LEU A 69 -15.46 -5.42 -0.80
CA LEU A 69 -14.73 -5.02 0.40
C LEU A 69 -14.95 -3.53 0.66
N ALA A 70 -15.16 -3.15 1.93
CA ALA A 70 -15.27 -1.75 2.32
C ALA A 70 -13.97 -1.02 1.96
N PRO A 71 -14.00 0.05 1.14
CA PRO A 71 -12.81 0.81 0.79
C PRO A 71 -12.42 1.80 1.90
N ASN A 72 -11.24 2.40 1.75
CA ASN A 72 -10.89 3.62 2.49
C ASN A 72 -12.02 4.66 2.37
N HIS A 73 -12.25 5.44 3.42
CA HIS A 73 -13.34 6.41 3.57
C HIS A 73 -14.77 5.83 3.68
N SER A 74 -14.95 4.51 3.67
CA SER A 74 -16.24 3.90 4.02
C SER A 74 -16.49 3.95 5.53
N PRO A 75 -17.71 4.24 6.01
CA PRO A 75 -18.07 4.10 7.42
C PRO A 75 -18.02 2.64 7.91
N ALA A 76 -17.99 1.67 6.99
CA ALA A 76 -17.85 0.25 7.29
C ALA A 76 -16.39 -0.24 7.27
N PHE A 77 -15.41 0.64 7.01
CA PHE A 77 -14.01 0.23 6.96
C PHE A 77 -13.48 -0.09 8.36
N ALA A 78 -13.13 -1.36 8.59
CA ALA A 78 -12.65 -1.87 9.88
C ALA A 78 -11.44 -2.81 9.69
N PRO A 79 -10.21 -2.29 9.68
CA PRO A 79 -9.03 -3.12 9.46
C PRO A 79 -8.76 -4.04 10.64
N HIS A 80 -8.59 -5.33 10.38
CA HIS A 80 -8.26 -6.30 11.43
C HIS A 80 -6.80 -6.11 11.92
N ILE A 81 -6.64 -5.66 13.17
CA ILE A 81 -5.35 -5.22 13.75
C ILE A 81 -4.26 -6.30 13.61
N GLY A 82 -4.58 -7.56 13.93
CA GLY A 82 -3.60 -8.65 13.92
C GLY A 82 -3.05 -8.97 12.53
N SER A 83 -3.85 -8.78 11.48
CA SER A 83 -3.43 -8.94 10.08
C SER A 83 -2.96 -7.63 9.43
N ALA A 84 -3.20 -6.49 10.09
CA ALA A 84 -2.77 -5.17 9.65
C ALA A 84 -1.35 -4.86 10.11
N LEU A 85 -1.17 -4.77 11.43
CA LEU A 85 -0.14 -3.91 12.00
C LEU A 85 1.27 -4.47 11.80
N ARG A 86 1.48 -5.75 12.11
CA ARG A 86 2.81 -6.38 11.96
C ARG A 86 3.24 -6.47 10.49
N PRO A 87 2.40 -6.96 9.55
CA PRO A 87 2.73 -6.94 8.13
C PRO A 87 2.97 -5.53 7.58
N ALA A 88 2.20 -4.53 8.04
CA ALA A 88 2.37 -3.13 7.66
C ALA A 88 3.76 -2.61 8.00
N VAL A 89 4.14 -2.73 9.27
CA VAL A 89 5.42 -2.25 9.79
C VAL A 89 6.56 -2.97 9.10
N ALA A 90 6.46 -4.29 8.91
CA ALA A 90 7.48 -5.06 8.21
C ALA A 90 7.61 -4.63 6.73
N ALA A 91 6.50 -4.37 6.04
CA ALA A 91 6.52 -3.91 4.65
C ALA A 91 7.13 -2.50 4.52
N LEU A 92 6.79 -1.59 5.43
CA LEU A 92 7.37 -0.24 5.52
C LEU A 92 8.89 -0.31 5.76
N ALA A 93 9.31 -1.01 6.80
CA ALA A 93 10.71 -1.14 7.17
C ALA A 93 11.53 -1.85 6.08
N GLY A 94 11.01 -2.95 5.53
CA GLY A 94 11.68 -3.71 4.48
C GLY A 94 11.92 -2.89 3.21
N ALA A 95 10.98 -2.03 2.83
CA ALA A 95 11.15 -1.19 1.66
C ALA A 95 12.06 0.02 1.91
N ALA A 96 12.04 0.60 3.11
CA ALA A 96 13.01 1.62 3.50
C ALA A 96 14.44 1.04 3.47
N LEU A 97 14.66 -0.14 4.06
CA LEU A 97 15.95 -0.80 4.03
C LEU A 97 16.37 -1.14 2.60
N ASP A 98 15.50 -1.73 1.78
CA ASP A 98 15.80 -2.03 0.36
C ASP A 98 16.20 -0.77 -0.42
N ARG A 99 15.52 0.36 -0.19
CA ARG A 99 15.77 1.61 -0.92
C ARG A 99 16.98 2.39 -0.43
N PHE A 100 17.31 2.30 0.86
CA PHE A 100 18.31 3.15 1.52
C PHE A 100 19.53 2.39 2.06
N ALA A 101 19.60 1.06 1.99
CA ALA A 101 20.73 0.30 2.50
C ALA A 101 22.04 0.50 1.71
N ALA A 102 21.96 0.98 0.46
CA ALA A 102 23.12 1.25 -0.38
C ALA A 102 23.54 2.74 -0.35
N GLY A 103 23.54 3.35 0.85
CA GLY A 103 24.00 4.73 1.06
C GLY A 103 25.41 4.98 0.54
#